data_AF-A0A536V7W1-F1
#
_entry.id   AF-A0A536V7W1-F1
#
_cell.length_a   1.000
_cell.length_b   1.000
_cell.length_c   1.000
_cell.angle_alpha   90.00
_cell.angle_beta   90.00
_cell.angle_gamma   90.00
#
_symmetry.space_group_name_H-M   'P 1'
#
loop_
_entity.id
_entity.type
_entity.pdbx_description
1 polymer ?
#
loop_
_entity_poly.entity_id
_entity_poly.type
_entity_poly.pdbx_seq_one_letter_code
_entity_poly.pdbx_strand_id
1 'polypeptide(L)'
;MRRRPTTEASVLHVNARRYKLPTQPTVVVCVDGCEPDYIAQAAAHGQAPWLKRTLASGTALIADCVIPSFTNPNNLSIVTGAP
;
A
#
# COMPACT_ATOMS: atom_id res chain seq x y z
N MET A 1 19.73 -18.19 8.01
CA MET A 1 19.37 -19.11 6.91
C MET A 1 18.31 -18.44 6.03
N ARG A 2 18.70 -17.65 5.01
CA ARG A 2 17.76 -17.07 4.04
C ARG A 2 17.66 -18.06 2.87
N ARG A 3 16.51 -18.73 2.70
CA ARG A 3 16.27 -19.53 1.50
C ARG A 3 16.17 -18.58 0.30
N ARG A 4 17.04 -18.75 -0.70
CA ARG A 4 16.86 -18.15 -2.03
C ARG A 4 15.57 -18.75 -2.63
N PRO A 5 14.61 -17.95 -3.11
CA PRO A 5 13.44 -18.49 -3.78
C PRO A 5 13.93 -19.23 -5.03
N THR A 6 13.59 -20.52 -5.12
CA THR A 6 13.70 -21.27 -6.37
C THR A 6 12.69 -20.69 -7.37
N THR A 7 13.10 -20.66 -8.64
CA THR A 7 12.47 -19.94 -9.76
C THR A 7 11.02 -20.35 -10.08
N GLU A 8 10.44 -21.35 -9.40
CA GLU A 8 9.07 -21.85 -9.65
C GLU A 8 7.97 -21.24 -8.77
N ALA A 9 8.28 -20.56 -7.67
CA ALA A 9 7.25 -19.91 -6.83
C ALA A 9 6.98 -18.46 -7.28
N SER A 10 6.69 -18.22 -8.56
CA SER A 10 6.56 -16.85 -9.10
C SER A 10 5.22 -16.16 -8.78
N VAL A 11 4.19 -16.94 -8.44
CA VAL A 11 2.82 -16.44 -8.16
C VAL A 11 2.25 -17.11 -6.91
N LEU A 12 1.74 -16.30 -5.98
CA LEU A 12 0.98 -16.70 -4.81
C LEU A 12 -0.51 -16.58 -5.08
N HIS A 13 -1.30 -17.52 -4.56
CA HIS A 13 -2.75 -17.46 -4.59
C HIS A 13 -3.26 -17.25 -3.16
N VAL A 14 -3.92 -16.12 -2.89
CA VAL A 14 -4.44 -15.75 -1.57
C VAL A 14 -5.82 -15.13 -1.75
N ASN A 15 -6.83 -15.63 -1.03
CA ASN A 15 -8.21 -15.13 -1.08
C ASN A 15 -8.75 -14.93 -2.51
N ALA A 16 -8.63 -15.97 -3.33
CA ALA A 16 -9.02 -15.98 -4.75
C ALA A 16 -8.32 -14.92 -5.63
N ARG A 17 -7.22 -14.33 -5.17
CA ARG A 17 -6.39 -13.37 -5.91
C ARG A 17 -5.00 -13.94 -6.17
N ARG A 18 -4.43 -13.56 -7.31
CA ARG A 18 -3.09 -13.95 -7.74
C ARG A 18 -2.12 -12.79 -7.53
N TYR A 19 -1.04 -13.04 -6.79
CA TYR A 19 0.02 -12.06 -6.54
C TYR A 19 1.33 -12.57 -7.09
N LYS A 20 1.93 -11.84 -8.03
CA LYS A 20 3.31 -12.13 -8.45
C LYS A 20 4.25 -11.74 -7.30
N LEU A 21 5.18 -12.62 -6.92
CA LEU A 21 6.18 -12.26 -5.92
C LEU A 21 7.02 -11.07 -6.43
N PRO A 22 7.25 -10.04 -5.59
CA PRO A 22 8.02 -8.89 -6.01
C PRO A 22 9.49 -9.26 -6.25
N THR A 23 10.09 -8.71 -7.30
CA THR A 23 11.50 -8.94 -7.68
C THR A 23 12.49 -8.05 -6.90
N GLN A 24 11.96 -7.11 -6.11
CA GLN A 24 12.71 -6.20 -5.26
C GLN A 24 11.99 -6.07 -3.90
N PRO A 25 12.69 -5.73 -2.81
CA PRO A 25 12.05 -5.46 -1.52
C PRO A 25 10.90 -4.46 -1.71
N THR A 26 9.70 -4.85 -1.31
CA THR A 26 8.48 -4.06 -1.48
C THR A 26 7.88 -3.78 -0.12
N VAL A 27 7.51 -2.52 0.12
CA VAL A 27 6.90 -2.06 1.37
C VAL A 27 5.53 -1.48 1.05
N VAL A 28 4.53 -1.85 1.85
CA VAL A 28 3.21 -1.23 1.86
C VAL A 28 3.03 -0.56 3.21
N VAL A 29 2.63 0.70 3.22
CA VAL A 29 2.44 1.50 4.43
C VAL A 29 0.97 1.89 4.52
N CYS A 30 0.31 1.49 5.62
CA CYS A 30 -0.98 2.06 6.01
C CYS A 30 -0.71 3.17 7.03
N VAL A 31 -1.14 4.39 6.71
CA VAL A 31 -1.11 5.52 7.64
C VAL A 31 -2.53 5.67 8.17
N ASP A 32 -2.75 5.32 9.43
CA ASP A 32 -4.10 5.32 10.03
C ASP A 32 -4.68 6.74 10.06
N GLY A 33 -5.97 6.88 9.75
CA GLY A 33 -6.67 8.17 9.70
C GLY A 33 -6.09 9.18 8.68
N CYS A 34 -5.38 8.72 7.64
CA CYS A 34 -4.73 9.59 6.66
C CYS A 34 -5.70 10.11 5.60
N GLU A 35 -6.50 11.11 5.97
CA GLU A 35 -7.28 11.90 5.02
C GLU A 35 -6.36 12.46 3.90
N PRO A 36 -6.71 12.32 2.61
CA PRO A 36 -5.89 12.77 1.49
C PRO A 36 -5.40 14.22 1.59
N ASP A 37 -6.20 15.12 2.15
CA ASP A 37 -5.84 16.53 2.31
C ASP A 37 -4.64 16.75 3.23
N TYR A 38 -4.39 15.88 4.21
CA TYR A 38 -3.17 15.98 5.04
C TYR A 38 -1.90 15.87 4.19
N ILE A 39 -1.89 14.96 3.21
CA ILE A 39 -0.76 14.78 2.29
C ILE A 39 -0.66 15.98 1.35
N ALA A 40 -1.78 16.41 0.76
CA ALA A 40 -1.81 17.51 -0.19
C ALA A 40 -1.30 18.82 0.43
N GLN A 41 -1.78 19.16 1.63
CA GLN A 41 -1.37 20.37 2.34
C GLN A 41 0.10 20.32 2.77
N ALA A 42 0.56 19.19 3.33
CA ALA A 42 1.97 19.04 3.73
C ALA A 42 2.93 19.18 2.53
N ALA A 43 2.54 18.65 1.36
CA ALA A 43 3.31 18.82 0.13
C ALA A 43 3.29 20.27 -0.39
N ALA A 44 2.14 20.93 -0.35
CA ALA A 44 1.97 22.32 -0.79
C ALA A 44 2.79 23.31 0.06
N HIS A 45 2.82 23.10 1.38
CA HIS A 45 3.58 23.93 2.33
C HIS A 45 5.06 23.53 2.46
N GLY A 46 5.55 22.64 1.59
CA GLY A 46 6.98 22.25 1.56
C GLY A 46 7.44 21.40 2.74
N GLN A 47 6.53 20.89 3.57
CA GLN A 47 6.85 20.07 4.74
C GLN A 47 7.10 18.59 4.38
N ALA A 48 6.63 18.16 3.21
CA ALA A 48 6.79 16.79 2.73
C ALA A 48 7.45 16.73 1.34
N PRO A 49 8.75 17.04 1.22
CA PRO A 49 9.43 17.15 -0.07
C PRO A 49 9.51 15.82 -0.84
N TRP A 50 9.55 14.68 -0.14
CA TRP A 50 9.47 13.37 -0.78
C TRP A 50 8.08 13.11 -1.36
N LEU A 51 7.01 13.34 -0.59
CA LEU A 51 5.62 13.18 -1.05
C LEU A 51 5.33 14.11 -2.24
N LYS A 52 5.78 15.37 -2.20
CA LYS A 52 5.65 16.31 -3.33
C LYS A 52 6.21 15.74 -4.64
N ARG A 53 7.38 15.08 -4.59
CA ARG A 53 7.97 14.44 -5.78
C ARG A 53 7.15 13.23 -6.21
N THR A 54 6.77 12.36 -5.27
CA THR A 54 6.00 11.14 -5.57
C THR A 54 4.63 11.45 -6.17
N LEU A 55 3.97 12.52 -5.73
CA LEU A 55 2.71 12.99 -6.33
C LEU A 55 2.89 13.47 -7.77
N ALA A 56 4.04 14.05 -8.12
CA ALA A 56 4.30 14.60 -9.46
C ALA A 56 4.82 13.55 -10.46
N SER A 57 5.64 12.60 -10.01
CA SER A 57 6.34 11.64 -10.88
C SER A 57 5.99 10.17 -10.63
N GLY A 58 5.19 9.90 -9.61
CA GLY A 58 4.74 8.56 -9.24
C GLY A 58 3.29 8.32 -9.65
N THR A 59 2.57 7.56 -8.85
CA THR A 59 1.14 7.27 -9.04
C THR A 59 0.39 7.64 -7.77
N ALA A 60 -0.66 8.44 -7.91
CA ALA A 60 -1.53 8.88 -6.81
C ALA A 60 -2.98 8.59 -7.19
N LEU A 61 -3.68 7.84 -6.34
CA LEU A 61 -5.06 7.41 -6.55
C LEU A 61 -5.83 7.53 -5.24
N ILE A 62 -7.12 7.80 -5.33
CA ILE A 62 -8.06 7.70 -4.21
C ILE A 62 -8.74 6.33 -4.27
N ALA A 63 -8.90 5.69 -3.11
CA ALA A 63 -9.55 4.40 -2.98
C ALA A 63 -10.52 4.40 -1.79
N ASP A 64 -11.59 3.62 -1.91
CA ASP A 64 -12.56 3.46 -0.84
C ASP A 64 -12.05 2.47 0.23
N CYS A 65 -12.32 2.79 1.49
CA CYS A 65 -12.05 1.92 2.62
C CYS A 65 -13.26 1.00 2.91
N VAL A 66 -13.05 -0.05 3.71
CA VAL A 66 -14.12 -0.90 4.21
C VAL A 66 -14.98 -0.13 5.22
N ILE A 67 -16.30 -0.37 5.17
CA ILE A 67 -17.27 0.17 6.12
C ILE A 67 -17.68 -0.94 7.13
N PRO A 68 -17.69 -0.67 8.45
CA PRO A 68 -17.34 0.60 9.10
C PRO A 68 -15.85 0.92 8.97
N SER A 69 -15.52 2.21 8.81
CA SER A 69 -14.17 2.74 8.57
C SER A 69 -13.28 2.70 9.83
N PHE A 70 -13.24 1.54 10.48
CA PHE A 70 -12.44 1.27 11.65
C PHE A 70 -11.08 0.69 11.26
N THR A 71 -10.09 0.91 12.11
CA THR A 71 -8.71 0.46 11.93
C THR A 71 -8.62 -1.05 11.72
N ASN A 72 -9.25 -1.86 12.58
CA ASN A 72 -9.08 -3.32 12.53
C ASN A 72 -9.66 -3.97 11.26
N PRO A 73 -10.92 -3.71 10.84
CA PRO A 73 -11.43 -4.20 9.57
C PRO A 73 -10.52 -3.81 8.41
N ASN A 74 -10.18 -2.52 8.28
CA ASN A 74 -9.37 -2.05 7.16
C ASN A 74 -7.96 -2.64 7.12
N ASN A 75 -7.28 -2.74 8.27
CA ASN A 75 -5.95 -3.35 8.33
C ASN A 75 -5.97 -4.83 7.93
N LEU A 76 -6.98 -5.58 8.38
CA LEU A 76 -7.16 -6.97 7.96
C LEU A 76 -7.45 -7.07 6.47
N SER A 77 -8.28 -6.19 5.93
CA SER A 77 -8.59 -6.19 4.50
C SER A 77 -7.36 -5.86 3.65
N ILE A 78 -6.49 -4.96 4.09
CA ILE A 78 -5.22 -4.62 3.40
C ILE A 78 -4.28 -5.83 3.35
N VAL A 79 -4.05 -6.51 4.48
CA VAL A 79 -3.06 -7.60 4.54
C VAL A 79 -3.56 -8.90 3.93
N THR A 80 -4.88 -9.08 3.87
CA THR A 80 -5.50 -10.29 3.30
C THR A 80 -5.96 -10.09 1.85
N GLY A 81 -6.17 -8.84 1.42
CA GLY A 81 -6.70 -8.50 0.10
C GLY A 81 -8.16 -8.93 -0.10
N ALA A 82 -8.95 -9.01 0.96
CA ALA A 82 -10.37 -9.37 0.97
C ALA A 82 -11.14 -8.38 1.85
N PRO A 83 -12.46 -8.15 1.63
CA PRO A 83 -13.25 -7.26 2.48
C PRO A 83 -13.39 -7.81 3.90
#